data_AF-A0A8X8AVQ4-F1
#
_entry.id   AF-A0A8X8AVQ4-F1
#
_cell.length_a   1.000
_cell.length_b   1.000
_cell.length_c   1.000
_cell.angle_alpha   90.00
_cell.angle_beta   90.00
_cell.angle_gamma   90.00
#
_symmetry.space_group_name_H-M   'P 1'
#
loop_
_entity.id
_entity.type
_entity.pdbx_description
1 polymer ?
#
loop_
_entity_poly.entity_id
_entity_poly.type
_entity_poly.pdbx_seq_one_letter_code
_entity_poly.pdbx_strand_id
1 'polypeptide(L)'
;MTTESVPPLSASAPSLLDPNANPLFVHSADHAGISLVFEKLSGIGNFNSWRRSMLLALGSQNKDVFVNGSFPDLDESHPDYGSWSRCNNIVCTWLVNAVEKPIAKSIMYLTMPRQMWQDIHDQFKQSDGPRTAEIKQQIYVEIQGSLNELCESQTTFKEGGTRSSFEVPYGT
;
A
#
# COMPACT_ATOMS: atom_id res chain seq x y z
N MET A 1 8.96 -30.40 51.42
CA MET A 1 8.71 -30.37 49.97
C MET A 1 7.25 -30.04 49.77
N THR A 2 6.91 -28.75 49.71
CA THR A 2 5.55 -28.26 49.44
C THR A 2 5.47 -27.95 47.95
N THR A 3 4.74 -28.76 47.18
CA THR A 3 4.50 -28.51 45.76
C THR A 3 3.30 -27.58 45.62
N GLU A 4 3.57 -26.35 45.22
CA GLU A 4 2.59 -25.32 44.90
C GLU A 4 1.94 -25.67 43.55
N SER A 5 0.64 -25.95 43.58
CA SER A 5 -0.17 -26.23 42.39
C SER A 5 -0.69 -24.92 41.80
N VAL A 6 0.02 -24.40 40.81
CA VAL A 6 -0.43 -23.26 40.00
C VAL A 6 -1.70 -23.67 39.22
N PRO A 7 -2.82 -22.95 39.31
CA PRO A 7 -4.01 -23.25 38.52
C PRO A 7 -3.74 -22.94 37.04
N PRO A 8 -4.34 -23.68 36.09
CA PRO A 8 -4.16 -23.40 34.68
C PRO A 8 -4.67 -22.00 34.37
N LEU A 9 -3.82 -21.19 33.74
CA LEU A 9 -4.17 -19.91 33.15
C LEU A 9 -5.39 -20.17 32.25
N SER A 10 -6.57 -19.79 32.73
CA SER A 10 -7.77 -19.81 31.92
C SER A 10 -7.48 -18.89 30.76
N ALA A 11 -7.31 -19.47 29.57
CA ALA A 11 -7.23 -18.71 28.34
C ALA A 11 -8.52 -17.88 28.29
N SER A 12 -8.40 -16.58 28.61
CA SER A 12 -9.48 -15.64 28.44
C SER A 12 -9.99 -15.84 27.02
N ALA A 13 -11.26 -16.21 26.90
CA ALA A 13 -11.96 -16.17 25.63
C ALA A 13 -11.63 -14.83 24.94
N PRO A 14 -11.43 -14.80 23.60
CA PRO A 14 -11.19 -13.55 22.91
C PRO A 14 -12.27 -12.56 23.31
N SER A 15 -11.80 -11.46 23.89
CA SER A 15 -12.62 -10.40 24.45
C SER A 15 -13.51 -9.82 23.36
N LEU A 16 -14.83 -9.85 23.63
CA LEU A 16 -15.88 -9.07 22.98
C LEU A 16 -16.15 -9.42 21.50
N LEU A 17 -17.41 -9.77 21.21
CA LEU A 17 -17.98 -9.68 19.88
C LEU A 17 -17.83 -8.23 19.41
N ASP A 18 -16.77 -7.90 18.68
CA ASP A 18 -16.56 -6.56 18.14
C ASP A 18 -17.71 -6.26 17.17
N PRO A 19 -18.60 -5.30 17.48
CA PRO A 19 -19.69 -4.92 16.57
C PRO A 19 -19.16 -4.45 15.21
N ASN A 20 -17.92 -3.95 15.18
CA ASN A 20 -17.25 -3.48 13.97
C ASN A 20 -16.68 -4.62 13.12
N ALA A 21 -16.66 -5.86 13.61
CA ALA A 21 -16.27 -7.02 12.82
C ALA A 21 -17.25 -7.30 11.67
N ASN A 22 -18.50 -6.78 11.76
CA ASN A 22 -19.46 -6.87 10.68
C ASN A 22 -19.22 -5.74 9.66
N PRO A 23 -18.80 -6.04 8.42
CA PRO A 23 -18.59 -5.02 7.39
C PRO A 23 -19.88 -4.29 6.97
N LEU A 24 -21.05 -4.87 7.24
CA LEU A 24 -22.36 -4.28 6.97
C LEU A 24 -22.83 -3.33 8.08
N PHE A 25 -22.12 -3.27 9.20
CA PHE A 25 -22.40 -2.32 10.26
C PHE A 25 -21.99 -0.91 9.83
N VAL A 26 -22.92 0.05 9.92
CA VAL A 26 -22.67 1.47 9.66
C VAL A 26 -22.64 2.17 11.00
N HIS A 27 -21.47 2.69 11.40
CA HIS A 27 -21.34 3.44 12.64
C HIS A 27 -22.02 4.81 12.50
N SER A 28 -22.46 5.42 13.61
CA SER A 28 -23.06 6.77 13.57
C SER A 28 -22.11 7.85 13.03
N ALA A 29 -20.81 7.58 13.09
CA ALA A 29 -19.78 8.42 12.46
C ALA A 29 -19.72 8.21 10.94
N ASP A 30 -20.16 7.08 10.39
CA ASP A 30 -20.03 6.76 8.97
C ASP A 30 -21.13 7.42 8.14
N HIS A 31 -21.00 8.74 7.94
CA HIS A 31 -21.92 9.50 7.10
C HIS A 31 -21.27 9.91 5.77
N ALA A 32 -22.13 10.08 4.75
CA ALA A 32 -21.76 10.43 3.38
C ALA A 32 -20.96 11.74 3.24
N GLY A 33 -21.07 12.64 4.23
CA GLY A 33 -20.40 13.93 4.27
C GLY A 33 -18.95 13.90 4.75
N ILE A 34 -18.42 12.76 5.20
CA ILE A 34 -17.02 12.67 5.65
C ILE A 34 -16.07 12.78 4.46
N SER A 35 -15.02 13.60 4.63
CA SER A 35 -13.87 13.59 3.73
C SER A 35 -12.89 12.53 4.18
N LEU A 36 -12.84 11.40 3.46
CA LEU A 36 -11.93 10.29 3.79
C LEU A 36 -10.46 10.60 3.44
N VAL A 37 -10.25 11.45 2.44
CA VAL A 37 -8.90 11.80 1.96
C VAL A 37 -8.66 13.30 2.17
N PHE A 38 -7.42 13.65 2.49
CA PHE A 38 -6.97 15.04 2.62
C PHE A 38 -6.84 15.71 1.25
N GLU A 39 -6.24 14.99 0.29
CA GLU A 39 -6.05 15.45 -1.08
C GLU A 39 -6.93 14.62 -2.01
N LYS A 40 -7.70 15.29 -2.88
CA LYS A 40 -8.54 14.61 -3.87
C LYS A 40 -7.69 14.10 -5.03
N LEU A 41 -8.11 12.99 -5.65
CA LEU A 41 -7.47 12.53 -6.88
C LEU A 41 -7.67 13.57 -7.98
N SER A 42 -6.57 14.15 -8.45
CA SER A 42 -6.55 15.13 -9.54
C SER A 42 -5.99 14.53 -10.82
N GLY A 43 -5.14 13.51 -10.69
CA GLY A 43 -4.68 12.72 -11.81
C GLY A 43 -3.54 11.77 -11.47
N ILE A 44 -2.75 11.44 -12.48
CA ILE A 44 -1.67 10.47 -12.39
C ILE A 44 -0.63 10.86 -11.33
N GLY A 45 -0.33 12.15 -11.19
CA GLY A 45 0.73 12.64 -10.30
C GLY A 45 0.52 12.32 -8.82
N ASN A 46 -0.73 12.27 -8.35
CA ASN A 46 -1.08 11.99 -6.96
C ASN A 46 -1.81 10.65 -6.76
N PHE A 47 -1.98 9.85 -7.82
CA PHE A 47 -2.74 8.59 -7.78
C PHE A 47 -2.25 7.60 -6.72
N ASN A 48 -0.95 7.34 -6.64
CA ASN A 48 -0.41 6.36 -5.69
C ASN A 48 -0.61 6.77 -4.23
N SER A 49 -0.38 8.04 -3.92
CA SER A 49 -0.61 8.61 -2.59
C SER A 49 -2.09 8.58 -2.23
N TRP A 50 -2.95 9.06 -3.14
CA TRP A 50 -4.39 9.05 -2.99
C TRP A 50 -4.93 7.63 -2.75
N ARG A 51 -4.51 6.66 -3.57
CA ARG A 51 -4.92 5.26 -3.47
C ARG A 51 -4.59 4.70 -2.09
N ARG A 52 -3.38 4.95 -1.60
CA ARG A 52 -2.95 4.48 -0.27
C ARG A 52 -3.76 5.15 0.84
N SER A 53 -3.98 6.46 0.79
CA SER A 53 -4.81 7.18 1.74
C SER A 53 -6.25 6.65 1.76
N MET A 54 -6.85 6.41 0.59
CA MET A 54 -8.21 5.92 0.48
C MET A 54 -8.37 4.50 1.05
N LEU A 55 -7.42 3.59 0.76
CA LEU A 55 -7.43 2.24 1.34
C LEU A 55 -7.29 2.26 2.87
N LEU A 56 -6.43 3.14 3.42
CA LEU A 56 -6.29 3.30 4.86
C LEU A 56 -7.59 3.81 5.51
N ALA A 57 -8.22 4.82 4.91
CA ALA A 57 -9.46 5.39 5.41
C ALA A 57 -10.63 4.38 5.36
N LEU A 58 -10.77 3.64 4.26
CA LEU A 58 -11.79 2.58 4.15
C LEU A 58 -11.52 1.44 5.13
N GLY A 59 -10.25 1.07 5.32
CA GLY A 59 -9.83 0.05 6.29
C GLY A 59 -10.18 0.46 7.72
N SER A 60 -9.99 1.73 8.11
CA SER A 60 -10.39 2.20 9.44
C SER A 60 -11.89 2.12 9.72
N GLN A 61 -12.72 2.05 8.66
CA GLN A 61 -14.17 1.91 8.75
C GLN A 61 -14.65 0.47 8.47
N ASN A 62 -13.74 -0.48 8.28
CA ASN A 62 -14.02 -1.85 7.85
C ASN A 62 -14.89 -1.91 6.57
N LYS A 63 -14.64 -1.01 5.60
CA LYS A 63 -15.35 -0.91 4.33
C LYS A 63 -14.48 -1.18 3.10
N ASP A 64 -13.21 -1.51 3.28
CA ASP A 64 -12.30 -1.85 2.18
C ASP A 64 -12.75 -3.10 1.40
N VAL A 65 -13.50 -4.00 2.06
CA VAL A 65 -14.09 -5.19 1.44
C VAL A 65 -15.03 -4.89 0.27
N PHE A 66 -15.62 -3.69 0.20
CA PHE A 66 -16.49 -3.26 -0.89
C PHE A 66 -15.72 -2.83 -2.15
N VAL A 67 -14.48 -2.36 -1.99
CA VAL A 67 -13.63 -1.95 -3.13
C VAL A 67 -12.69 -3.05 -3.59
N ASN A 68 -12.12 -3.82 -2.64
CA ASN A 68 -11.29 -4.99 -2.93
C ASN A 68 -12.14 -6.18 -3.38
N GLY A 69 -13.40 -6.18 -2.94
CA GLY A 69 -14.35 -7.12 -3.43
C GLY A 69 -14.32 -8.50 -2.79
N SER A 70 -13.80 -8.55 -1.57
CA SER A 70 -13.88 -9.71 -0.70
C SER A 70 -15.31 -9.97 -0.22
N PHE A 71 -16.15 -8.93 -0.22
CA PHE A 71 -17.58 -9.07 0.11
C PHE A 71 -18.40 -9.32 -1.18
N PRO A 72 -19.27 -10.34 -1.22
CA PRO A 72 -20.09 -10.63 -2.39
C PRO A 72 -21.22 -9.61 -2.55
N ASP A 73 -21.66 -9.43 -3.79
CA ASP A 73 -22.86 -8.66 -4.08
C ASP A 73 -24.08 -9.45 -3.61
N LEU A 74 -24.98 -8.80 -2.85
CA LEU A 74 -26.17 -9.46 -2.32
C LEU A 74 -27.36 -9.26 -3.25
N ASP A 75 -28.15 -10.31 -3.41
CA ASP A 75 -29.45 -10.24 -4.08
C ASP A 75 -30.46 -9.46 -3.25
N GLU A 76 -31.44 -8.81 -3.89
CA GLU A 76 -32.49 -8.04 -3.22
C GLU A 76 -33.34 -8.87 -2.25
N SER A 77 -33.42 -10.20 -2.46
CA SER A 77 -34.11 -11.12 -1.57
C SER A 77 -33.33 -11.46 -0.29
N HIS A 78 -32.04 -11.10 -0.20
CA HIS A 78 -31.21 -11.41 0.96
C HIS A 78 -31.63 -10.58 2.18
N PRO A 79 -31.74 -11.17 3.39
CA PRO A 79 -32.18 -10.44 4.59
C PRO A 79 -31.30 -9.23 4.91
N ASP A 80 -30.01 -9.30 4.62
CA ASP A 80 -29.05 -8.22 4.86
C ASP A 80 -28.90 -7.22 3.69
N TYR A 81 -29.67 -7.36 2.61
CA TYR A 81 -29.57 -6.49 1.43
C TYR A 81 -29.70 -5.00 1.78
N GLY A 82 -30.62 -4.65 2.69
CA GLY A 82 -30.81 -3.25 3.09
C GLY A 82 -29.58 -2.63 3.75
N SER A 83 -28.90 -3.38 4.62
CA SER A 83 -27.66 -2.95 5.28
C SER A 83 -26.51 -2.87 4.28
N TRP A 84 -26.39 -3.87 3.42
CA TRP A 84 -25.40 -3.90 2.34
C TRP A 84 -25.56 -2.74 1.35
N SER A 85 -26.78 -2.47 0.88
CA SER A 85 -27.09 -1.38 -0.04
C SER A 85 -26.76 -0.01 0.58
N ARG A 86 -26.99 0.15 1.89
CA ARG A 86 -26.57 1.37 2.61
C ARG A 86 -25.05 1.53 2.64
N CYS A 87 -24.30 0.48 3.00
CA CYS A 87 -22.84 0.51 2.97
C CYS A 87 -22.32 0.80 1.56
N ASN A 88 -22.88 0.13 0.55
CA ASN A 88 -22.55 0.34 -0.86
C ASN A 88 -22.68 1.83 -1.24
N ASN A 89 -23.82 2.45 -0.92
CA ASN A 89 -24.08 3.85 -1.24
C ASN A 89 -23.15 4.83 -0.49
N ILE A 90 -22.82 4.54 0.77
CA ILE A 90 -21.86 5.33 1.55
C ILE A 90 -20.48 5.28 0.90
N VAL A 91 -19.99 4.09 0.56
CA VAL A 91 -18.66 3.93 -0.07
C VAL A 91 -18.62 4.57 -1.45
N CYS A 92 -19.67 4.42 -2.28
CA CYS A 92 -19.80 5.16 -3.55
C CYS A 92 -19.70 6.68 -3.33
N THR A 93 -20.40 7.21 -2.33
CA THR A 93 -20.37 8.65 -2.03
C THR A 93 -18.98 9.11 -1.59
N TRP A 94 -18.30 8.33 -0.77
CA TRP A 94 -16.92 8.62 -0.38
C TRP A 94 -15.96 8.60 -1.58
N LEU A 95 -16.12 7.67 -2.52
CA LEU A 95 -15.33 7.63 -3.76
C LEU A 95 -15.56 8.88 -4.63
N VAL A 96 -16.82 9.27 -4.85
CA VAL A 96 -17.14 10.51 -5.59
C VAL A 96 -16.54 11.74 -4.90
N ASN A 97 -16.62 11.81 -3.57
CA ASN A 97 -16.11 12.94 -2.81
C ASN A 97 -14.57 12.98 -2.75
N ALA A 98 -13.91 11.83 -2.86
CA ALA A 98 -12.46 11.69 -2.82
C ALA A 98 -11.75 12.05 -4.13
N VAL A 99 -12.47 12.36 -5.21
CA VAL A 99 -11.89 12.68 -6.51
C VAL A 99 -12.29 14.09 -6.98
N GLU A 100 -11.52 14.67 -7.90
CA GLU A 100 -11.88 15.94 -8.52
C GLU A 100 -13.09 15.80 -9.47
N LYS A 101 -13.77 16.93 -9.72
CA LYS A 101 -15.00 17.00 -10.53
C LYS A 101 -14.95 16.26 -11.89
N PRO A 102 -13.88 16.32 -12.71
CA PRO A 102 -13.86 15.59 -13.97
C PRO A 102 -13.88 14.07 -13.78
N ILE A 103 -13.17 13.56 -12.77
CA ILE A 103 -13.12 12.12 -12.44
C ILE A 103 -14.43 11.70 -11.78
N ALA A 104 -15.00 12.54 -10.90
CA ALA A 104 -16.30 12.28 -10.30
C ALA A 104 -17.38 12.05 -11.37
N LYS A 105 -17.35 12.83 -12.47
CA LYS A 105 -18.29 12.69 -13.58
C LYS A 105 -18.14 11.37 -14.36
N SER A 106 -16.95 10.77 -14.44
CA SER A 106 -16.77 9.49 -15.13
C SER A 106 -17.33 8.34 -14.29
N ILE A 107 -17.16 8.40 -12.97
CA ILE A 107 -17.54 7.31 -12.07
C ILE A 107 -18.96 7.44 -11.49
N MET A 108 -19.60 8.61 -11.55
CA MET A 108 -20.89 8.87 -10.86
C MET A 108 -22.06 7.98 -11.30
N TYR A 109 -21.98 7.37 -12.48
CA TYR A 109 -23.03 6.50 -13.03
C TYR A 109 -22.85 5.03 -12.65
N LEU A 110 -21.70 4.68 -12.06
CA LEU A 110 -21.44 3.35 -11.56
C LEU A 110 -22.09 3.19 -10.19
N THR A 111 -22.82 2.09 -10.00
CA THR A 111 -23.58 1.84 -8.77
C THR A 111 -22.80 1.02 -7.74
N MET A 112 -21.68 0.42 -8.15
CA MET A 112 -20.88 -0.47 -7.32
C MET A 112 -19.52 0.16 -6.98
N PRO A 113 -19.14 0.25 -5.69
CA PRO A 113 -17.84 0.77 -5.26
C PRO A 113 -16.67 0.06 -5.93
N ARG A 114 -16.78 -1.26 -6.10
CA ARG A 114 -15.77 -2.07 -6.80
C ARG A 114 -15.57 -1.59 -8.24
N GLN A 115 -16.65 -1.33 -8.98
CA GLN A 115 -16.56 -0.88 -10.37
C GLN A 115 -15.95 0.52 -10.44
N MET A 116 -16.38 1.44 -9.57
CA MET A 116 -15.80 2.78 -9.47
C MET A 116 -14.31 2.71 -9.15
N TRP A 117 -13.92 1.88 -8.18
CA TRP A 117 -12.53 1.68 -7.78
C TRP A 117 -11.69 1.14 -8.94
N GLN A 118 -12.20 0.14 -9.67
CA GLN A 118 -11.52 -0.46 -10.81
C GLN A 118 -11.36 0.53 -11.98
N ASP A 119 -12.39 1.32 -12.28
CA ASP A 119 -12.36 2.35 -13.35
C ASP A 119 -11.28 3.41 -13.07
N ILE A 120 -11.23 3.94 -11.83
CA ILE A 120 -10.18 4.85 -11.39
C ILE A 120 -8.81 4.18 -11.52
N HIS A 121 -8.71 2.93 -11.09
CA HIS A 121 -7.48 2.17 -11.16
C HIS A 121 -6.98 2.02 -12.59
N ASP A 122 -7.81 1.59 -13.53
CA ASP A 122 -7.41 1.37 -14.91
C ASP A 122 -7.09 2.67 -15.64
N GLN A 123 -7.78 3.75 -15.30
CA GLN A 123 -7.51 5.08 -15.84
C GLN A 123 -6.16 5.65 -15.39
N PHE A 124 -5.74 5.43 -14.13
CA PHE A 124 -4.59 6.12 -13.53
C PHE A 124 -3.38 5.23 -13.20
N LYS A 125 -3.47 3.90 -13.36
CA LYS A 125 -2.38 2.93 -13.12
C LYS A 125 -1.18 3.09 -14.06
N GLN A 126 -1.26 3.86 -15.14
CA GLN A 126 -0.25 3.88 -16.21
C GLN A 126 1.11 4.53 -15.87
N SER A 127 1.38 5.03 -14.65
CA SER A 127 2.62 5.80 -14.40
C SER A 127 3.79 5.11 -13.72
N ASP A 128 3.68 3.86 -13.28
CA ASP A 128 4.77 3.27 -12.50
C ASP A 128 5.87 2.63 -13.36
N GLY A 129 5.65 2.42 -14.66
CA GLY A 129 6.67 1.86 -15.55
C GLY A 129 7.94 2.73 -15.64
N PRO A 130 7.83 4.00 -16.08
CA PRO A 130 8.98 4.88 -16.25
C PRO A 130 9.68 5.23 -14.93
N ARG A 131 8.92 5.56 -13.88
CA ARG A 131 9.48 5.91 -12.56
C ARG A 131 10.20 4.71 -11.91
N THR A 132 9.65 3.51 -12.04
CA THR A 132 10.32 2.30 -11.53
C THR A 132 11.57 1.98 -12.34
N ALA A 133 11.55 2.22 -13.66
CA ALA A 133 12.72 2.03 -14.52
C ALA A 133 13.84 3.04 -14.20
N GLU A 134 13.51 4.32 -13.98
CA GLU A 134 14.47 5.33 -13.55
C GLU A 134 15.10 5.01 -12.20
N ILE A 135 14.30 4.62 -11.20
CA ILE A 135 14.82 4.23 -9.87
C ILE A 135 15.72 3.00 -10.00
N LYS A 136 15.33 2.00 -10.79
CA LYS A 136 16.18 0.82 -11.06
C LYS A 136 17.48 1.20 -11.77
N GLN A 137 17.43 2.15 -12.69
CA GLN A 137 18.61 2.63 -13.39
C GLN A 137 19.55 3.42 -12.47
N GLN A 138 19.02 4.29 -11.61
CA GLN A 138 19.81 5.01 -10.61
C GLN A 138 20.52 4.05 -9.66
N ILE A 139 19.80 3.05 -9.13
CA ILE A 139 20.39 1.99 -8.29
C ILE A 139 21.49 1.23 -9.06
N TYR A 140 21.25 0.90 -10.32
CA TYR A 140 22.24 0.19 -11.13
C TYR A 140 23.51 1.03 -11.37
N VAL A 141 23.35 2.32 -11.69
CA VAL A 141 24.47 3.25 -11.90
C VAL A 141 25.30 3.42 -10.63
N GLU A 142 24.66 3.55 -9.48
CA GLU A 142 25.34 3.75 -8.20
C GLU A 142 26.12 2.50 -7.76
N ILE A 143 25.54 1.31 -7.94
CA ILE A 143 26.23 0.04 -7.68
C ILE A 143 27.43 -0.14 -8.63
N GLN A 144 27.29 0.19 -9.92
CA GLN A 144 28.37 0.09 -10.89
C GLN A 144 29.50 1.10 -10.63
N GLY A 145 29.15 2.32 -10.19
CA GLY A 145 30.13 3.33 -9.78
C GLY A 145 30.98 2.83 -8.61
N SER A 146 30.36 2.30 -7.55
CA SER A 146 31.07 1.74 -6.41
C SER A 146 31.93 0.52 -6.75
N LEU A 147 31.48 -0.34 -7.66
CA LEU A 147 32.27 -1.51 -8.10
C LEU A 147 33.50 -1.10 -8.93
N ASN A 148 33.38 -0.06 -9.76
CA ASN A 148 34.50 0.45 -10.55
C ASN A 148 35.56 1.12 -9.69
N GLU A 149 35.19 1.92 -8.69
CA GLU A 149 36.14 2.52 -7.74
C GLU A 149 36.91 1.47 -6.92
N LEU A 150 36.24 0.38 -6.52
CA LEU A 150 36.89 -0.75 -5.86
C LEU A 150 37.84 -1.52 -6.79
N CYS A 151 37.49 -1.65 -8.07
CA CYS A 151 38.35 -2.29 -9.06
C CYS A 151 39.60 -1.44 -9.36
N GLU A 152 39.45 -0.12 -9.51
CA GLU A 152 40.55 0.80 -9.77
C GLU A 152 41.54 0.85 -8.61
N SER A 153 41.05 0.92 -7.36
CA SER A 153 41.90 0.90 -6.17
C SER A 153 42.69 -0.41 -6.02
N GLN A 154 42.09 -1.57 -6.27
CA GLN A 154 42.80 -2.85 -6.25
C GLN A 154 43.86 -2.97 -7.36
N THR A 155 43.64 -2.32 -8.50
CA THR A 155 44.59 -2.32 -9.63
C THR A 155 45.78 -1.40 -9.35
N THR A 156 45.55 -0.21 -8.79
CA THR A 156 46.63 0.71 -8.37
C THR A 156 47.47 0.13 -7.23
N PHE A 157 46.86 -0.59 -6.28
CA PHE A 157 47.60 -1.28 -5.22
C PHE A 157 48.48 -2.44 -5.75
N LYS A 158 48.08 -3.11 -6.83
CA LYS A 158 48.90 -4.15 -7.47
C LYS A 158 50.06 -3.59 -8.29
N GLU A 159 49.85 -2.47 -8.99
CA GLU A 159 50.91 -1.83 -9.80
C GLU A 159 51.97 -1.13 -8.95
N GLY A 160 51.60 -0.60 -7.77
CA GLY A 160 52.55 -0.02 -6.80
C GLY A 160 53.44 -1.05 -6.07
N GLY A 161 53.18 -2.35 -6.21
CA GLY A 161 53.84 -3.42 -5.46
C GLY A 161 55.10 -4.02 -6.11
N THR A 162 55.51 -3.58 -7.31
CA THR A 162 56.61 -4.24 -8.05
C THR A 162 57.71 -3.28 -8.49
N ARG A 163 58.38 -2.59 -7.55
CA ARG A 163 59.77 -2.15 -7.78
C ARG A 163 60.51 -1.82 -6.48
N SER A 164 61.07 -2.82 -5.82
CA SER A 164 62.39 -2.67 -5.17
C SER A 164 62.88 -4.00 -4.62
N SER A 165 63.95 -4.54 -5.21
CA SER A 165 65.02 -5.37 -4.60
C SER A 165 65.83 -6.00 -5.74
N PHE A 166 67.16 -6.02 -5.79
CA PHE A 166 68.24 -5.49 -4.95
C PHE A 166 69.50 -5.73 -5.83
N GLU A 167 70.29 -4.71 -6.19
CA GLU A 167 71.62 -4.96 -6.76
C GLU A 167 72.58 -5.32 -5.61
N VAL A 168 73.32 -6.42 -5.77
CA VAL A 168 74.31 -6.92 -4.81
C VAL A 168 75.70 -6.47 -5.25
N PRO A 169 76.51 -5.80 -4.41
CA PRO A 169 77.85 -5.38 -4.82
C PRO A 169 78.88 -6.50 -4.57
N TYR A 170 79.66 -6.83 -5.61
CA TYR A 170 80.86 -7.65 -5.49
C TYR A 170 82.00 -6.83 -4.88
N GLY A 171 82.58 -7.33 -3.78
CA GLY A 171 83.79 -6.78 -3.16
C GLY A 171 85.07 -7.24 -3.88
N THR A 172 86.11 -6.42 -3.78
CA THR A 172 87.53 -6.78 -3.94
C THR A 172 88.28 -6.26 -2.73
#